data_AF-A0A5E4SFF9-F1
#
_entry.id   AF-A0A5E4SFF9-F1
#
_cell.length_a   1.000
_cell.length_b   1.000
_cell.length_c   1.000
_cell.angle_alpha   90.00
_cell.angle_beta   90.00
_cell.angle_gamma   90.00
#
_symmetry.space_group_name_H-M   'P 1'
#
loop_
_entity.id
_entity.type
_entity.pdbx_description
1 polymer ?
#
loop_
_entity_poly.entity_id
_entity_poly.type
_entity_poly.pdbx_seq_one_letter_code
_entity_poly.pdbx_strand_id
1 'polypeptide(L)'
;MTKEQLNVIVGLLAGTQTAVVTLADYLSKSGVLSKSDLAQHFSATVTGLPEEMNNRALIAMVLRQISDGLNAVQDQTAEDQIRKLLH
;
A
#
# COMPACT_ATOMS: atom_id res chain seq x y z
N MET A 1 26.79 -7.90 -7.93
CA MET A 1 25.46 -7.43 -8.38
C MET A 1 25.66 -6.21 -9.26
N THR A 2 25.11 -6.19 -10.48
CA THR A 2 25.24 -5.06 -11.41
C THR A 2 24.16 -4.00 -11.13
N LYS A 3 24.37 -2.76 -11.60
CA LYS A 3 23.38 -1.67 -11.49
C LYS A 3 22.06 -2.03 -12.17
N GLU A 4 22.11 -2.74 -13.28
CA GLU A 4 20.94 -3.27 -13.98
C GLU A 4 20.13 -4.25 -13.12
N GLN A 5 20.82 -5.22 -12.50
CA GLN A 5 20.16 -6.17 -11.61
C GLN A 5 19.49 -5.48 -10.42
N LEU A 6 20.13 -4.45 -9.86
CA LEU A 6 19.53 -3.64 -8.78
C LEU A 6 18.27 -2.91 -9.26
N ASN A 7 18.32 -2.27 -10.44
CA ASN A 7 17.17 -1.56 -11.00
C ASN A 7 15.98 -2.50 -11.26
N VAL A 8 16.24 -3.71 -11.74
CA VAL A 8 15.20 -4.74 -11.94
C VAL A 8 14.54 -5.11 -10.61
N ILE A 9 15.33 -5.32 -9.54
CA ILE A 9 14.80 -5.65 -8.21
C ILE A 9 13.97 -4.48 -7.65
N VAL A 10 14.45 -3.25 -7.77
CA VAL A 10 13.73 -2.05 -7.33
C VAL A 10 12.41 -1.91 -8.10
N GLY A 11 12.43 -2.11 -9.42
CA GLY A 11 11.23 -2.08 -10.25
C GLY A 11 10.20 -3.15 -9.87
N LEU A 12 10.66 -4.38 -9.61
CA LEU A 12 9.80 -5.47 -9.10
C LEU A 12 9.18 -5.10 -7.76
N LEU A 13 9.95 -4.59 -6.81
CA LEU A 13 9.45 -4.17 -5.50
C LEU A 13 8.38 -3.07 -5.63
N ALA A 14 8.67 -2.01 -6.39
CA ALA A 14 7.70 -0.93 -6.62
C ALA A 14 6.43 -1.42 -7.32
N GLY A 15 6.57 -2.31 -8.31
CA GLY A 15 5.44 -2.93 -9.01
C GLY A 15 4.56 -3.76 -8.07
N THR A 16 5.17 -4.57 -7.19
CA THR A 16 4.42 -5.37 -6.21
C THR A 16 3.67 -4.50 -5.19
N GLN A 17 4.30 -3.44 -4.69
CA GLN A 17 3.64 -2.48 -3.79
C GLN A 17 2.41 -1.85 -4.47
N THR A 18 2.57 -1.42 -5.73
CA THR A 18 1.48 -0.81 -6.51
C THR A 18 0.33 -1.79 -6.75
N ALA A 19 0.64 -3.05 -7.06
CA ALA A 19 -0.37 -4.10 -7.25
C ALA A 19 -1.15 -4.37 -5.96
N VAL A 20 -0.48 -4.41 -4.80
CA VAL A 20 -1.13 -4.59 -3.49
C VAL A 20 -2.08 -3.43 -3.18
N VAL A 21 -1.64 -2.18 -3.38
CA VAL A 21 -2.49 -0.99 -3.16
C VAL A 21 -3.71 -1.01 -4.09
N THR A 22 -3.53 -1.41 -5.35
CA THR A 22 -4.63 -1.50 -6.33
C THR A 22 -5.64 -2.59 -5.96
N LEU A 23 -5.16 -3.76 -5.53
CA LEU A 23 -6.02 -4.85 -5.06
C LEU A 23 -6.82 -4.44 -3.82
N ALA A 24 -6.19 -3.75 -2.88
CA ALA A 24 -6.86 -3.25 -1.68
C ALA A 24 -7.94 -2.20 -2.02
N ASP A 25 -7.68 -1.30 -2.97
CA ASP A 25 -8.70 -0.36 -3.48
C ASP A 25 -9.89 -1.10 -4.10
N TYR A 26 -9.63 -2.13 -4.92
CA TYR A 26 -10.68 -2.95 -5.51
C TYR A 26 -11.52 -3.70 -4.46
N LEU A 27 -10.87 -4.30 -3.45
CA LEU A 27 -11.54 -4.99 -2.35
C LEU A 27 -12.42 -4.05 -1.52
N SER A 28 -11.95 -2.82 -1.31
CA SER A 28 -12.72 -1.77 -0.62
C SER A 28 -13.92 -1.31 -1.41
N LYS A 29 -13.76 -1.06 -2.72
CA LYS A 29 -14.88 -0.70 -3.60
C LYS A 29 -15.92 -1.83 -3.73
N SER A 30 -15.48 -3.08 -3.57
CA SER A 30 -16.36 -4.26 -3.56
C SER A 30 -17.09 -4.45 -2.23
N GLY A 31 -16.80 -3.63 -1.21
CA GLY A 31 -17.41 -3.72 0.12
C GLY A 31 -16.93 -4.91 0.96
N VAL A 32 -15.84 -5.58 0.56
CA VAL A 32 -15.32 -6.77 1.26
C VAL A 32 -14.55 -6.38 2.52
N LEU A 33 -13.70 -5.35 2.43
CA LEU A 33 -12.86 -4.84 3.52
C LEU A 33 -12.68 -3.34 3.38
N SER A 34 -12.70 -2.57 4.47
CA SER A 34 -12.39 -1.15 4.37
C SER A 34 -10.89 -0.91 4.16
N LYS A 35 -10.54 0.16 3.41
CA LYS A 35 -9.14 0.60 3.25
C LYS A 35 -8.47 0.87 4.60
N SER A 36 -9.19 1.46 5.56
CA SER A 36 -8.66 1.74 6.90
C SER A 36 -8.30 0.47 7.65
N ASP A 37 -9.13 -0.57 7.57
CA ASP A 37 -8.84 -1.86 8.23
C ASP A 37 -7.63 -2.52 7.58
N LEU A 38 -7.53 -2.49 6.25
CA LEU A 38 -6.37 -3.00 5.52
C LEU A 38 -5.08 -2.25 5.88
N ALA A 39 -5.12 -0.91 5.89
CA ALA A 39 -3.97 -0.09 6.28
C ALA A 39 -3.53 -0.39 7.73
N GLN A 40 -4.48 -0.48 8.64
CA GLN A 40 -4.22 -0.85 10.03
C GLN A 40 -3.61 -2.25 10.14
N HIS A 41 -4.09 -3.23 9.36
CA HIS A 41 -3.52 -4.57 9.33
C HIS A 41 -2.06 -4.56 8.85
N PHE A 42 -1.73 -3.82 7.79
CA PHE A 42 -0.35 -3.69 7.33
C PHE A 42 0.55 -3.05 8.40
N SER A 43 0.06 -2.00 9.07
CA SER A 43 0.78 -1.34 10.17
C SER A 43 0.98 -2.24 11.39
N ALA A 44 -0.05 -3.01 11.79
CA ALA A 44 0.05 -3.98 12.88
C ALA A 44 0.98 -5.15 12.54
N THR A 45 1.08 -5.54 11.26
CA THR A 45 2.03 -6.57 10.84
C THR A 45 3.46 -6.12 11.08
N VAL A 46 3.77 -4.82 10.91
CA VAL A 46 5.10 -4.25 11.21
C VAL A 46 5.48 -4.44 12.67
N THR A 47 4.55 -4.20 13.60
CA THR A 47 4.81 -4.34 15.03
C THR A 47 4.95 -5.81 15.45
N GLY A 48 4.30 -6.72 14.72
CA GLY A 48 4.40 -8.17 14.92
C GLY A 48 5.63 -8.85 14.30
N LEU A 49 6.49 -8.13 13.57
CA LEU A 49 7.67 -8.74 12.95
C LEU A 49 8.69 -9.18 14.03
N PRO A 50 9.07 -10.48 14.09
CA PRO A 50 10.09 -10.99 15.01
C PRO A 50 11.40 -10.21 14.88
N GLU A 51 12.07 -9.91 16.00
CA GLU A 51 13.31 -9.12 15.99
C GLU A 51 14.44 -9.80 15.19
N GLU A 52 14.52 -11.12 15.28
CA GLU A 52 15.51 -11.98 14.61
C GLU A 52 15.24 -12.16 13.09
N MET A 53 14.18 -11.56 12.56
CA MET A 53 13.81 -11.74 11.15
C MET A 53 14.84 -11.09 10.21
N ASN A 54 15.39 -11.89 9.29
CA ASN A 54 16.24 -11.37 8.22
C ASN A 54 15.50 -10.29 7.42
N ASN A 55 16.20 -9.17 7.18
CA ASN A 55 15.67 -8.02 6.45
C ASN A 55 14.43 -7.37 7.10
N ARG A 56 14.20 -7.55 8.40
CA ARG A 56 13.07 -6.97 9.15
C ARG A 56 12.84 -5.49 8.83
N ALA A 57 13.90 -4.68 8.82
CA ALA A 57 13.79 -3.25 8.55
C ALA A 57 13.27 -2.94 7.14
N LEU A 58 13.71 -3.69 6.14
CA LEU A 58 13.22 -3.55 4.76
C LEU A 58 11.76 -3.99 4.63
N ILE A 59 11.41 -5.12 5.24
CA ILE A 59 10.01 -5.61 5.25
C ILE A 59 9.11 -4.59 5.95
N ALA A 60 9.51 -4.10 7.12
CA ALA A 60 8.80 -3.05 7.85
C ALA A 60 8.61 -1.78 7.00
N MET A 61 9.65 -1.36 6.27
CA MET A 61 9.57 -0.21 5.37
C MET A 61 8.54 -0.43 4.25
N VAL A 62 8.56 -1.59 3.59
CA VAL A 62 7.60 -1.92 2.51
C VAL A 62 6.17 -1.94 3.03
N LEU A 63 5.92 -2.58 4.19
CA LEU A 63 4.59 -2.65 4.79
C LEU A 63 4.07 -1.25 5.19
N ARG A 64 4.93 -0.36 5.69
CA ARG A 64 4.56 1.04 5.95
C ARG A 64 4.21 1.79 4.67
N GLN A 65 5.02 1.65 3.61
CA GLN A 65 4.73 2.27 2.32
C GLN A 65 3.37 1.84 1.75
N ILE A 66 3.01 0.56 1.91
CA ILE A 66 1.69 0.05 1.51
C ILE A 66 0.59 0.69 2.37
N SER A 67 0.73 0.66 3.70
CA SER A 67 -0.24 1.29 4.63
C SER A 67 -0.45 2.78 4.30
N ASP A 68 0.63 3.51 4.08
CA ASP A 68 0.59 4.93 3.74
C ASP A 68 -0.08 5.16 2.38
N GLY A 69 0.22 4.30 1.39
CA GLY A 69 -0.44 4.33 0.09
C GLY A 69 -1.96 4.13 0.19
N LEU A 70 -2.42 3.21 1.03
CA LEU A 70 -3.85 2.98 1.26
C LEU A 70 -4.54 4.18 1.92
N ASN A 71 -3.87 4.82 2.88
CA ASN A 71 -4.38 6.02 3.54
C ASN A 71 -4.37 7.25 2.63
N ALA A 72 -3.41 7.33 1.70
CA ALA A 72 -3.27 8.44 0.77
C ALA A 72 -4.34 8.43 -0.34
N VAL A 73 -4.86 7.24 -0.69
CA VAL A 73 -6.01 7.13 -1.60
C VAL A 73 -7.27 7.51 -0.82
N GLN A 74 -7.49 8.82 -0.64
CA GLN A 74 -8.80 9.33 -0.23
C GLN A 74 -9.84 8.88 -1.26
N ASP A 75 -10.89 8.21 -0.77
CA ASP A 75 -12.09 8.02 -1.57
C ASP A 75 -12.59 9.42 -1.94
N GLN A 76 -12.50 9.79 -3.21
CA GLN A 76 -13.24 10.95 -3.69
C GLN A 76 -14.70 10.68 -3.36
N THR A 77 -15.25 11.46 -2.44
CA THR A 77 -16.66 11.36 -2.14
C THR A 77 -17.44 11.68 -3.41
N ALA A 78 -18.65 11.13 -3.57
CA ALA A 78 -19.52 11.54 -4.67
C ALA A 78 -19.70 13.07 -4.69
N GLU A 79 -19.63 13.70 -3.52
CA GLU A 79 -19.64 15.15 -3.33
C GLU A 79 -18.42 15.84 -4.00
N ASP A 80 -17.20 15.30 -3.86
CA ASP A 80 -16.01 15.82 -4.54
C ASP A 80 -16.08 15.69 -6.07
N GLN A 81 -16.71 14.62 -6.56
CA GLN A 81 -16.93 14.42 -7.99
C GLN A 81 -18.00 15.38 -8.54
N ILE A 82 -19.09 15.59 -7.81
CA ILE A 82 -20.14 16.55 -8.15
C ILE A 82 -19.59 17.98 -8.15
N ARG A 83 -18.75 18.33 -7.17
CA ARG A 83 -18.14 19.67 -7.08
C ARG A 83 -17.22 19.98 -8.27
N LYS A 84 -16.54 18.98 -8.83
CA LYS A 84 -15.73 19.12 -10.06
C LYS A 84 -16.55 19.24 -11.35
N LEU A 85 -17.81 18.79 -11.35
CA LEU A 85 -18.71 18.93 -12.51
C LEU A 85 -19.45 20.26 -12.53
N LEU A 86 -19.55 20.93 -11.37
CA LEU A 86 -20.25 22.21 -11.20
C LEU A 86 -19.31 23.44 -11.26
N HIS A 87 -18.00 23.24 -11.49
CA HIS A 87 -16.99 24.28 -11.63
C HIS A 87 -16.22 24.14 -12.93
#